data_AF-A0A1M2ZBN4-F1
#
_entry.id   AF-A0A1M2ZBN4-F1
#
_cell.length_a   1.000
_cell.length_b   1.000
_cell.length_c   1.000
_cell.angle_alpha   90.00
_cell.angle_beta   90.00
_cell.angle_gamma   90.00
#
_symmetry.space_group_name_H-M   'P 1'
#
loop_
_entity.id
_entity.type
_entity.pdbx_description
1 polymer ?
#
loop_
_entity_poly.entity_id
_entity_poly.type
_entity_poly.pdbx_seq_one_letter_code
_entity_poly.pdbx_strand_id
1 'polypeptide(L)'
;MAKYKLKFRFEWGGYCIWANNDDARNDFGYPIHVDELPISDRLKKLLLELENEHDTSLNWEYPPDPSAWSDEQFDSFGTRSKDAYNMLVKELGDDFEVEYCVSLNNSSYNECHSL
;
A
#
# COMPACT_ATOMS: atom_id res chain seq x y z
N MET A 1 -8.04 0.97 -21.80
CA MET A 1 -6.77 1.07 -21.07
C MET A 1 -7.02 2.02 -19.92
N ALA A 2 -6.57 1.70 -18.72
CA ALA A 2 -6.68 2.61 -17.59
C ALA A 2 -5.96 3.93 -17.89
N LYS A 3 -6.56 5.05 -17.48
CA LYS A 3 -5.94 6.38 -17.58
C LYS A 3 -4.83 6.52 -16.54
N TYR A 4 -5.10 6.07 -15.31
CA TYR A 4 -4.19 6.22 -14.19
C TYR A 4 -3.54 4.89 -13.85
N LYS A 5 -2.23 4.90 -13.63
CA LYS A 5 -1.50 3.74 -13.13
C LYS A 5 -0.99 4.05 -11.74
N LEU A 6 -1.25 3.17 -10.77
CA LEU A 6 -0.85 3.31 -9.38
C LEU A 6 -0.02 2.09 -8.93
N LYS A 7 0.74 2.25 -7.85
CA LYS A 7 1.38 1.18 -7.08
C LYS A 7 0.88 1.21 -5.64
N PHE A 8 0.47 0.04 -5.16
CA PHE A 8 0.19 -0.21 -3.76
C PHE A 8 1.45 -0.79 -3.11
N ARG A 9 2.16 0.01 -2.32
CA ARG A 9 3.38 -0.39 -1.60
C ARG A 9 3.59 0.47 -0.36
N PHE A 10 4.10 -0.14 0.70
CA PHE A 10 4.48 0.59 1.90
C PHE A 10 5.93 1.06 1.84
N GLU A 11 6.19 2.24 2.38
CA GLU A 11 7.51 2.74 2.74
C GLU A 11 7.48 3.27 4.18
N TRP A 12 8.63 3.32 4.83
CA TRP A 12 8.75 3.81 6.20
C TRP A 12 8.43 5.30 6.30
N GLY A 13 7.53 5.67 7.21
CA GLY A 13 7.14 7.06 7.49
C GLY A 13 6.34 7.71 6.35
N GLY A 14 5.59 6.92 5.58
CA GLY A 14 4.96 7.40 4.35
C GLY A 14 3.68 6.70 3.93
N TYR A 15 3.25 7.04 2.72
CA TYR A 15 1.99 6.60 2.14
C TYR A 15 2.08 5.23 1.48
N CYS A 16 0.93 4.54 1.37
CA CYS A 16 0.86 3.25 0.73
C CYS A 16 0.53 3.31 -0.77
N ILE A 17 0.18 4.48 -1.32
CA ILE A 17 -0.25 4.66 -2.72
C ILE A 17 0.68 5.60 -3.49
N TRP A 18 1.10 5.16 -4.68
CA TRP A 18 2.12 5.84 -5.49
C TRP A 18 1.67 5.95 -6.94
N ALA A 19 1.75 7.15 -7.53
CA ALA A 19 1.55 7.30 -8.99
C ALA A 19 2.61 6.50 -9.78
N ASN A 20 2.19 5.80 -10.82
CA ASN A 20 3.02 4.97 -11.69
C ASN A 20 2.94 5.38 -13.17
N ASN A 21 2.27 6.50 -13.48
CA ASN A 21 2.35 7.22 -14.75
C ASN A 21 2.19 8.73 -14.54
N ASP A 22 2.46 9.51 -15.60
CA ASP A 22 2.43 10.97 -15.54
C ASP A 22 1.01 11.51 -15.30
N ASP A 23 -0.03 10.88 -15.87
CA ASP A 23 -1.42 11.30 -15.63
C ASP A 23 -1.78 11.22 -14.14
N ALA A 24 -1.45 10.11 -13.46
CA ALA A 24 -1.69 9.97 -12.03
C ALA A 24 -0.84 10.94 -11.20
N ARG A 25 0.42 11.16 -11.59
CA ARG A 25 1.31 12.08 -10.87
C ARG A 25 0.84 13.53 -10.99
N ASN A 26 0.34 13.94 -12.15
CA ASN A 26 -0.13 15.30 -12.38
C ASN A 26 -1.45 15.57 -11.64
N ASP A 27 -2.36 14.61 -11.63
CA ASP A 27 -3.69 14.79 -11.04
C ASP A 27 -3.72 14.55 -9.51
N PHE A 28 -2.86 13.67 -8.97
CA PHE A 28 -2.89 13.25 -7.55
C PHE A 28 -1.56 13.44 -6.78
N GLY A 29 -0.46 13.77 -7.45
CA GLY A 29 0.86 13.90 -6.82
C GLY A 29 1.67 12.59 -6.72
N TYR A 30 2.78 12.65 -5.98
CA TYR A 30 3.68 11.50 -5.78
C TYR A 30 4.52 11.68 -4.51
N PRO A 31 4.30 10.88 -3.44
CA PRO A 31 3.23 9.89 -3.24
C PRO A 31 1.81 10.49 -3.24
N ILE A 32 0.78 9.64 -3.32
CA ILE A 32 -0.63 10.06 -3.35
C ILE A 32 -1.22 9.93 -1.94
N HIS A 33 -1.75 11.03 -1.41
CA HIS A 33 -2.53 11.00 -0.18
C HIS A 33 -3.89 10.33 -0.42
N VAL A 34 -4.37 9.50 0.50
CA VAL A 34 -5.64 8.76 0.34
C VAL A 34 -6.86 9.66 0.15
N ASP A 35 -6.78 10.93 0.57
CA ASP A 35 -7.84 11.92 0.41
C ASP A 35 -8.00 12.44 -1.01
N GLU A 36 -6.96 12.33 -1.84
CA GLU A 36 -6.99 12.73 -3.24
C GLU A 36 -7.67 11.67 -4.12
N LEU A 37 -7.86 10.45 -3.60
CA LEU A 37 -8.47 9.35 -4.34
C LEU A 37 -10.00 9.33 -4.19
N PRO A 38 -10.73 8.98 -5.26
CA PRO A 38 -12.19 8.87 -5.25
C PRO A 38 -12.67 7.55 -4.60
N ILE A 39 -12.25 7.30 -3.36
CA ILE A 39 -12.57 6.10 -2.58
C ILE A 39 -13.35 6.44 -1.30
N SER A 40 -13.99 5.42 -0.72
CA SER A 40 -14.80 5.57 0.49
C SER A 40 -13.98 5.93 1.72
N ASP A 41 -14.57 6.68 2.65
CA ASP A 41 -13.94 7.02 3.94
C ASP A 41 -13.53 5.78 4.74
N ARG A 42 -14.28 4.67 4.57
CA ARG A 42 -13.95 3.39 5.17
C ARG A 42 -12.61 2.87 4.65
N LEU A 43 -12.39 2.90 3.33
CA LEU A 43 -11.14 2.45 2.74
C LEU A 43 -9.99 3.41 3.09
N LYS A 44 -10.21 4.73 3.05
CA LYS A 44 -9.21 5.71 3.49
C LYS A 44 -8.71 5.43 4.90
N LYS A 45 -9.63 5.20 5.85
CA LYS A 45 -9.29 4.87 7.24
C LYS A 45 -8.48 3.58 7.34
N LEU A 46 -8.85 2.54 6.59
CA LEU A 46 -8.12 1.28 6.57
C LEU A 46 -6.69 1.44 6.02
N LEU A 47 -6.51 2.21 4.94
CA LEU A 47 -5.18 2.48 4.36
C LEU A 47 -4.30 3.23 5.36
N LEU A 48 -4.83 4.28 6.00
CA LEU A 48 -4.12 5.02 7.06
C LEU A 48 -3.78 4.12 8.26
N GLU A 49 -4.69 3.22 8.67
CA GLU A 49 -4.41 2.26 9.74
C GLU A 49 -3.26 1.31 9.36
N LEU A 50 -3.22 0.83 8.11
CA LEU A 50 -2.14 -0.02 7.61
C LEU A 50 -0.81 0.72 7.49
N GLU A 51 -0.81 1.98 7.04
CA GLU A 51 0.41 2.82 6.99
C GLU A 51 1.01 2.98 8.40
N ASN A 52 0.19 3.38 9.38
CA ASN A 52 0.62 3.54 10.76
C ASN A 52 1.08 2.22 11.39
N GLU A 53 0.38 1.12 11.10
CA GLU A 53 0.77 -0.20 11.58
C GLU A 53 2.10 -0.62 10.97
N HIS A 54 2.27 -0.51 9.65
CA HIS A 54 3.51 -0.87 8.95
C HIS A 54 4.74 -0.24 9.59
N ASP A 55 4.69 1.04 9.96
CA ASP A 55 5.79 1.74 10.63
C ASP A 55 6.23 1.09 11.94
N THR A 56 5.35 0.37 12.63
CA THR A 56 5.71 -0.35 13.87
C THR A 56 6.54 -1.60 13.63
N SER A 57 6.67 -2.07 12.39
CA SER A 57 7.54 -3.20 12.06
C SER A 57 9.02 -2.82 12.07
N LEU A 58 9.38 -1.54 11.89
CA LEU A 58 10.76 -1.09 12.00
C LEU A 58 11.17 -0.91 13.47
N ASN A 59 12.34 -1.43 13.84
CA ASN A 59 13.01 -0.98 15.04
C ASN A 59 13.57 0.44 14.81
N TRP A 60 12.81 1.46 15.20
CA TRP A 60 13.22 2.86 15.03
C TRP A 60 14.43 3.27 15.87
N GLU A 61 14.70 2.57 16.98
CA GLU A 61 15.89 2.85 17.81
C GLU A 61 17.17 2.36 17.13
N TYR A 62 17.09 1.24 16.41
CA TYR A 62 18.19 0.70 15.63
C TYR A 62 17.67 -0.06 14.38
N PRO A 63 17.45 0.65 13.25
CA PRO A 63 16.87 0.08 12.03
C PRO A 63 17.55 -1.16 11.44
N PRO A 64 18.87 -1.39 11.64
CA PRO A 64 19.51 -2.62 11.17
C PRO A 64 19.07 -3.89 11.90
N ASP A 65 18.44 -3.79 13.07
CA ASP A 65 17.92 -4.96 13.78
C ASP A 65 16.74 -5.60 13.03
N PRO A 66 16.42 -6.87 13.35
CA PRO A 66 15.21 -7.50 12.84
C PRO A 66 13.96 -6.67 13.14
N SER A 67 12.93 -6.93 12.33
CA SER A 67 11.59 -6.36 12.57
C SER A 67 11.12 -6.60 14.01
N ALA A 68 10.39 -5.62 14.56
CA ALA A 68 9.74 -5.75 15.85
C ALA A 68 8.51 -6.68 15.81
N TRP A 69 8.06 -7.07 14.62
CA TRP A 69 6.91 -7.93 14.44
C TRP A 69 7.23 -9.42 14.57
N SER A 70 6.30 -10.17 15.15
CA SER A 70 6.25 -11.62 15.04
C SER A 70 5.76 -12.08 13.66
N ASP A 71 5.94 -13.37 13.36
CA ASP A 71 5.43 -13.98 12.14
C ASP A 71 3.89 -13.83 12.02
N GLU A 72 3.15 -13.97 13.12
CA GLU A 72 1.69 -13.79 13.11
C GLU A 72 1.26 -12.35 12.76
N GLN A 73 2.06 -11.35 13.17
CA GLN A 73 1.81 -9.96 12.82
C GLN A 73 2.05 -9.73 11.33
N PHE A 74 3.12 -10.30 10.77
CA PHE A 74 3.37 -10.27 9.33
C PHE A 74 2.23 -10.93 8.53
N ASP A 75 1.77 -12.11 8.94
CA ASP A 75 0.68 -12.82 8.26
C ASP A 75 -0.65 -12.05 8.32
N SER A 76 -0.96 -11.49 9.50
CA SER A 76 -2.16 -10.67 9.70
C SER A 76 -2.13 -9.41 8.82
N PHE A 77 -0.98 -8.71 8.82
CA PHE A 77 -0.78 -7.52 8.02
C PHE A 77 -0.84 -7.80 6.52
N GLY A 78 -0.21 -8.88 6.05
CA GLY A 78 -0.23 -9.29 4.65
C GLY A 78 -1.65 -9.59 4.16
N THR A 79 -2.43 -10.30 4.97
CA THR A 79 -3.85 -10.59 4.67
C THR A 79 -4.65 -9.30 4.55
N ARG A 80 -4.57 -8.42 5.56
CA ARG A 80 -5.31 -7.15 5.58
C ARG A 80 -4.87 -6.18 4.47
N SER A 81 -3.59 -6.16 4.15
CA SER A 81 -3.03 -5.38 3.03
C SER A 81 -3.57 -5.84 1.69
N LYS A 82 -3.66 -7.17 1.48
CA LYS A 82 -4.22 -7.72 0.24
C LYS A 82 -5.71 -7.44 0.12
N ASP A 83 -6.45 -7.53 1.22
CA ASP A 83 -7.87 -7.17 1.26
C ASP A 83 -8.09 -5.68 0.95
N ALA A 84 -7.28 -4.79 1.53
CA ALA A 84 -7.32 -3.36 1.24
C ALA A 84 -7.01 -3.06 -0.23
N TYR A 85 -6.01 -3.74 -0.83
CA TYR A 85 -5.72 -3.66 -2.26
C TYR A 85 -6.92 -4.08 -3.12
N ASN A 86 -7.58 -5.21 -2.79
CA ASN A 86 -8.74 -5.69 -3.53
C ASN A 86 -9.91 -4.70 -3.44
N MET A 87 -10.11 -4.06 -2.28
CA MET A 87 -11.09 -2.99 -2.09
C MET A 87 -10.73 -1.76 -2.94
N LEU A 88 -9.46 -1.37 -2.95
CA LEU A 88 -8.98 -0.22 -3.73
C LEU A 88 -9.23 -0.39 -5.23
N VAL A 89 -8.83 -1.53 -5.80
CA VAL A 89 -9.07 -1.84 -7.21
C VAL A 89 -10.56 -1.78 -7.54
N LYS A 90 -11.40 -2.33 -6.66
CA LYS A 90 -12.85 -2.33 -6.85
C LYS A 90 -13.47 -0.94 -6.79
N GLU A 91 -13.03 -0.09 -5.85
CA GLU A 91 -13.60 1.25 -5.67
C GLU A 91 -13.12 2.24 -6.74
N LEU A 92 -11.88 2.12 -7.22
CA LEU A 92 -11.33 2.98 -8.26
C LEU A 92 -11.89 2.67 -9.66
N GLY A 93 -12.19 1.40 -9.94
CA GLY A 93 -12.76 0.96 -11.22
C GLY A 93 -11.79 1.08 -12.41
N ASP A 94 -12.34 0.99 -13.62
CA ASP A 94 -11.58 0.75 -14.86
C ASP A 94 -10.68 1.91 -15.32
N ASP A 95 -10.88 3.11 -14.75
CA ASP A 95 -10.02 4.27 -15.03
C ASP A 95 -8.63 4.12 -14.39
N PHE A 96 -8.48 3.19 -13.44
CA PHE A 96 -7.25 2.94 -12.70
C PHE A 96 -6.75 1.51 -12.90
N GLU A 97 -5.43 1.38 -13.04
CA GLU A 97 -4.71 0.12 -12.95
C GLU A 97 -3.79 0.22 -11.73
N VAL A 98 -3.97 -0.68 -10.76
CA VAL A 98 -3.18 -0.68 -9.53
C VAL A 98 -2.31 -1.92 -9.50
N GLU A 99 -0.99 -1.72 -9.36
CA GLU A 99 -0.03 -2.81 -9.17
C GLU A 99 0.15 -3.10 -7.68
N TYR A 100 0.03 -4.36 -7.26
CA TYR A 100 0.32 -4.77 -5.89
C TYR A 100 1.82 -5.04 -5.72
N CYS A 101 2.49 -4.24 -4.90
CA CYS A 101 3.95 -4.25 -4.72
C CYS A 101 4.33 -4.33 -3.22
N VAL A 102 3.57 -5.08 -2.43
CA VAL A 102 3.88 -5.31 -1.01
C VAL A 102 4.75 -6.55 -0.89
N SER A 103 5.94 -6.38 -0.32
CA SER A 103 6.88 -7.43 0.05
C SER A 103 7.03 -7.38 1.56
N LEU A 104 6.72 -8.49 2.24
CA LEU A 104 6.91 -8.62 3.68
C LEU A 104 8.13 -9.51 3.89
N ASN A 105 9.06 -9.11 4.78
CA ASN A 105 10.36 -9.76 4.99
C ASN A 105 10.29 -11.12 5.71
N ASN A 106 9.24 -11.91 5.48
CA ASN A 106 9.27 -13.34 5.72
C ASN A 106 9.22 -14.02 4.34
N SER A 107 10.08 -14.99 4.08
CA SER A 107 10.52 -15.46 2.74
C SER A 107 9.44 -15.98 1.76
N SER A 108 8.16 -15.81 2.08
CA SER A 108 7.00 -16.43 1.43
C SER A 108 6.13 -15.45 0.62
N TYR A 109 6.30 -14.12 0.75
CA TYR A 109 5.38 -13.12 0.16
C TYR A 109 6.11 -12.00 -0.59
N ASN A 110 6.93 -12.36 -1.58
CA ASN A 110 7.58 -11.40 -2.46
C ASN A 110 7.01 -11.50 -3.87
N GLU A 111 5.89 -10.83 -4.13
CA GLU A 111 5.27 -10.80 -5.45
C GLU A 111 4.85 -9.37 -5.84
N CYS A 112 5.56 -8.78 -6.80
CA CYS A 112 5.08 -7.64 -7.57
C CYS A 112 4.34 -8.20 -8.80
N HIS A 113 3.02 -8.14 -8.78
CA HIS A 113 2.19 -8.58 -9.90
C HIS A 113 1.14 -7.52 -10.24
N SER A 114 1.14 -7.09 -11.49
CA SER A 114 -0.01 -6.45 -12.13
C SER A 114 -1.01 -7.54 -12.50
N LEU A 115 -2.26 -7.41 -12.05
CA LEU A 115 -3.38 -8.23 -12.55
C LEU A 115 -3.82 -7.73 -13.94
#